data_AF-A0ABD1YV26-F1
#
_entry.id   AF-A0ABD1YV26-F1
#
_cell.length_a   1.000
_cell.length_b   1.000
_cell.length_c   1.000
_cell.angle_alpha   90.00
_cell.angle_beta   90.00
_cell.angle_gamma   90.00
#
_symmetry.space_group_name_H-M   'P 1'
#
loop_
_entity.id
_entity.type
_entity.pdbx_description
1 polymer ?
#
loop_
_entity_poly.entity_id
_entity_poly.type
_entity_poly.pdbx_seq_one_letter_code
_entity_poly.pdbx_strand_id
1 'polypeptide(L)'
;MAGLTFAIAASFQFAVGSANVPVEMNVNVRRDCIQLKEFSKSNNRLNEWRRSVPERFGKKQGAAFSNCVRAQASFSATGSKPLGPVIVIDNYDSFTYNLCQYLGDLGCKYEVYRNDEITIEELKEKNPRGILISPGPGTPQDSGISLQSVLQLGVDVPIFGVCMGLQCMGEAYGGNVVRAPNGVVHGKSSSVHYDEKGEPGLLAKLSNPFEAARYHSLVIDKETFPSEELEITAWTDDGLIMGIRHRKHKHVQGVQFHPESIITPEGKKIVQNFLNLIDRKWNLEEVQQVAYS
;
A
#
# COMPACT_ATOMS: atom_id res chain seq x y z
N MET A 1 12.65 -64.24 40.10
CA MET A 1 12.76 -62.79 39.83
C MET A 1 11.69 -62.45 38.82
N ALA A 2 10.65 -61.74 39.28
CA ALA A 2 9.50 -61.34 38.50
C ALA A 2 9.69 -59.91 37.98
N GLY A 3 9.18 -59.62 36.79
CA GLY A 3 9.04 -58.27 36.25
C GLY A 3 7.66 -58.14 35.59
N LEU A 4 6.72 -57.55 36.33
CA LEU A 4 5.32 -57.33 35.99
C LEU A 4 5.13 -55.90 35.43
N THR A 5 4.33 -55.79 34.34
CA THR A 5 3.22 -54.82 34.09
C THR A 5 3.50 -53.30 34.11
N PHE A 6 3.15 -52.58 33.03
CA PHE A 6 1.87 -51.86 32.86
C PHE A 6 1.80 -51.06 31.55
N ALA A 7 0.73 -51.29 30.79
CA ALA A 7 0.22 -50.40 29.76
C ALA A 7 -0.66 -49.32 30.42
N ILE A 8 -0.57 -48.07 29.95
CA ILE A 8 -1.56 -47.03 30.25
C ILE A 8 -1.97 -46.38 28.93
N ALA A 9 -3.17 -46.75 28.49
CA ALA A 9 -4.00 -45.97 27.61
C ALA A 9 -4.66 -44.85 28.43
N ALA A 10 -4.66 -43.63 27.92
CA ALA A 10 -5.49 -42.55 28.44
C ALA A 10 -6.58 -42.25 27.39
N SER A 11 -7.75 -42.84 27.61
CA SER A 11 -9.01 -42.45 27.01
C SER A 11 -9.57 -41.27 27.82
N PHE A 12 -9.99 -40.20 27.16
CA PHE A 12 -11.01 -39.31 27.71
C PHE A 12 -12.06 -39.07 26.63
N GLN A 13 -13.28 -39.47 26.96
CA GLN A 13 -14.46 -39.34 26.12
C GLN A 13 -15.60 -38.76 26.97
N PHE A 14 -16.49 -38.05 26.27
CA PHE A 14 -17.72 -37.36 26.70
C PHE A 14 -17.50 -35.96 27.32
N ALA A 15 -18.26 -34.93 26.93
CA ALA A 15 -19.68 -34.94 26.59
C ALA A 15 -20.06 -34.02 25.41
N VAL A 16 -21.08 -34.50 24.68
CA VAL A 16 -21.85 -33.81 23.66
C VAL A 16 -22.75 -32.77 24.33
N GLY A 17 -22.69 -31.53 23.87
CA GLY A 17 -23.61 -30.45 24.23
C GLY A 17 -24.07 -29.74 22.96
N SER A 18 -25.18 -30.24 22.42
CA SER A 18 -25.90 -29.72 21.26
C SER A 18 -26.43 -28.30 21.49
N ALA A 19 -26.08 -27.39 20.58
CA ALA A 19 -26.90 -26.22 20.26
C ALA A 19 -26.75 -25.91 18.77
N ASN A 20 -27.70 -26.42 17.99
CA ASN A 20 -27.98 -25.96 16.64
C ASN A 20 -28.32 -24.47 16.68
N VAL A 21 -27.57 -23.65 15.94
CA VAL A 21 -28.07 -22.36 15.44
C VAL A 21 -27.86 -22.35 13.93
N PRO A 22 -28.93 -22.48 13.13
CA PRO A 22 -28.85 -22.30 11.70
C PRO A 22 -28.73 -20.80 11.41
N VAL A 23 -27.67 -20.38 10.74
CA VAL A 23 -27.64 -19.06 10.11
C VAL A 23 -28.12 -19.25 8.67
N GLU A 24 -29.41 -19.00 8.48
CA GLU A 24 -30.04 -18.85 7.16
C GLU A 24 -29.37 -17.70 6.41
N MET A 25 -28.78 -17.99 5.24
CA MET A 25 -28.47 -16.98 4.24
C MET A 25 -29.77 -16.52 3.58
N ASN A 26 -30.36 -15.46 4.12
CA ASN A 26 -31.41 -14.69 3.46
C ASN A 26 -30.75 -13.73 2.45
N VAL A 27 -30.53 -14.21 1.22
CA VAL A 27 -30.22 -13.33 0.07
C VAL A 27 -31.53 -13.11 -0.67
N ASN A 28 -32.21 -12.02 -0.35
CA ASN A 28 -33.30 -11.50 -1.16
C ASN A 28 -33.25 -9.97 -1.24
N VAL A 29 -32.46 -9.46 -2.19
CA VAL A 29 -32.73 -8.17 -2.82
C VAL A 29 -32.51 -8.33 -4.33
N ARG A 30 -33.65 -8.55 -5.01
CA ARG A 30 -34.07 -8.02 -6.33
C ARG A 30 -32.92 -7.53 -7.24
N ARG A 31 -32.59 -8.24 -8.33
CA ARG A 31 -33.22 -8.07 -9.68
C ARG A 31 -33.68 -6.63 -9.94
N ASP A 32 -32.86 -5.86 -10.65
CA ASP A 32 -33.22 -5.16 -11.88
C ASP A 32 -32.09 -4.21 -12.29
N CYS A 33 -31.37 -4.53 -13.37
CA CYS A 33 -30.71 -3.55 -14.24
C CYS A 33 -30.20 -4.25 -15.51
N ILE A 34 -31.13 -4.64 -16.38
CA ILE A 34 -30.87 -4.77 -17.81
C ILE A 34 -31.76 -3.72 -18.47
N GLN A 35 -31.21 -3.05 -19.48
CA GLN A 35 -31.74 -1.94 -20.28
C GLN A 35 -31.43 -0.55 -19.71
N LEU A 36 -30.41 0.10 -20.27
CA LEU A 36 -30.63 1.16 -21.27
C LEU A 36 -29.28 1.53 -21.90
N LYS A 37 -29.03 0.96 -23.08
CA LYS A 37 -28.21 1.60 -24.10
C LYS A 37 -28.99 2.81 -24.64
N GLU A 38 -28.23 3.78 -25.15
CA GLU A 38 -28.68 4.92 -25.97
C GLU A 38 -29.30 6.10 -25.22
N PHE A 39 -28.46 7.08 -24.83
CA PHE A 39 -28.87 8.49 -24.83
C PHE A 39 -27.69 9.41 -25.15
N SER A 40 -27.14 9.24 -26.36
CA SER A 40 -26.33 10.25 -27.03
C SER A 40 -27.22 10.86 -28.12
N LYS A 41 -27.79 12.04 -27.86
CA LYS A 41 -28.10 13.10 -28.86
C LYS A 41 -28.95 14.21 -28.24
N SER A 42 -28.68 15.43 -28.71
CA SER A 42 -29.51 16.66 -28.64
C SER A 42 -29.37 17.57 -27.41
N ASN A 43 -28.22 18.22 -27.32
CA ASN A 43 -28.10 19.51 -26.62
C ASN A 43 -28.57 20.62 -27.59
N ASN A 44 -29.87 20.91 -27.65
CA ASN A 44 -30.39 22.05 -28.40
C ASN A 44 -31.77 22.50 -27.89
N ARG A 45 -31.83 22.98 -26.64
CA ARG A 45 -32.99 23.73 -26.09
C ARG A 45 -32.55 24.82 -25.10
N LEU A 46 -31.65 25.71 -25.55
CA LEU A 46 -31.33 26.95 -24.83
C LEU A 46 -31.61 28.22 -25.65
N ASN A 47 -32.10 28.09 -26.90
CA ASN A 47 -32.33 29.22 -27.80
C ASN A 47 -33.80 29.61 -28.01
N GLU A 48 -34.77 28.88 -27.43
CA GLU A 48 -36.20 29.18 -27.61
C GLU A 48 -36.83 29.98 -26.46
N TRP A 49 -36.11 30.22 -25.36
CA TRP A 49 -36.59 31.07 -24.26
C TRP A 49 -36.31 32.57 -24.48
N ARG A 50 -35.48 32.93 -25.48
CA ARG A 50 -35.06 34.31 -25.77
C ARG A 50 -36.00 35.13 -26.66
N ARG A 51 -37.16 34.59 -27.08
CA ARG A 51 -38.03 35.22 -28.09
C ARG A 51 -39.40 35.69 -27.61
N SER A 52 -39.64 35.84 -26.30
CA SER A 52 -40.96 36.31 -25.83
C SER A 52 -40.90 37.23 -24.61
N VAL A 53 -40.48 38.49 -24.79
CA VAL A 53 -40.90 39.62 -23.92
C VAL A 53 -41.05 40.90 -24.77
N PRO A 54 -42.18 41.64 -24.71
CA PRO A 54 -42.40 42.85 -25.52
C PRO A 54 -41.72 44.10 -24.95
N GLU A 55 -41.26 44.98 -25.84
CA GLU A 55 -40.77 46.33 -25.57
C GLU A 55 -41.89 47.29 -25.14
N ARG A 56 -41.71 48.03 -24.03
CA ARG A 56 -42.33 49.34 -23.83
C ARG A 56 -41.68 50.13 -22.67
N PHE A 57 -41.33 51.38 -22.98
CA PHE A 57 -40.92 52.51 -22.12
C PHE A 57 -39.48 52.59 -21.57
N GLY A 58 -38.72 53.54 -22.13
CA GLY A 58 -38.32 54.72 -21.35
C GLY A 58 -36.90 54.78 -20.79
N LYS A 59 -36.06 55.62 -21.42
CA LYS A 59 -34.71 56.03 -21.01
C LYS A 59 -34.58 56.53 -19.55
N LYS A 60 -33.35 56.35 -19.03
CA LYS A 60 -32.61 57.10 -17.98
C LYS A 60 -32.58 56.50 -16.57
N GLN A 61 -31.42 55.88 -16.28
CA GLN A 61 -30.59 55.89 -15.05
C GLN A 61 -29.87 54.52 -15.04
N GLY A 62 -28.57 54.39 -15.33
CA GLY A 62 -27.46 55.26 -14.99
C GLY A 62 -26.91 54.83 -13.63
N ALA A 63 -26.07 53.80 -13.62
CA ALA A 63 -25.20 53.35 -12.52
C ALA A 63 -25.88 52.97 -11.19
N ALA A 64 -26.18 51.67 -11.01
CA ALA A 64 -26.06 50.94 -9.72
C ALA A 64 -26.71 49.55 -9.77
N PHE A 65 -26.54 48.74 -10.81
CA PHE A 65 -26.95 47.31 -10.78
C PHE A 65 -26.15 46.51 -11.83
N SER A 66 -24.82 46.43 -11.65
CA SER A 66 -23.96 45.58 -12.49
C SER A 66 -22.76 44.96 -11.75
N ASN A 67 -22.78 44.97 -10.41
CA ASN A 67 -21.71 44.37 -9.59
C ASN A 67 -22.15 43.17 -8.74
N CYS A 68 -23.26 42.49 -9.09
CA CYS A 68 -23.69 41.28 -8.38
C CYS A 68 -23.76 40.02 -9.26
N VAL A 69 -23.39 40.09 -10.54
CA VAL A 69 -23.30 38.91 -11.43
C VAL A 69 -22.04 39.02 -12.29
N ARG A 70 -20.89 39.15 -11.61
CA ARG A 70 -19.54 38.93 -12.15
C ARG A 70 -18.57 38.62 -11.01
N ALA A 71 -18.98 37.67 -10.16
CA ALA A 71 -18.07 36.83 -9.40
C ALA A 71 -18.28 35.40 -9.91
N GLN A 72 -18.04 35.20 -11.21
CA GLN A 72 -17.85 33.85 -11.73
C GLN A 72 -16.47 33.38 -11.29
N ALA A 73 -16.49 32.21 -10.67
CA ALA A 73 -15.49 31.17 -10.88
C ALA A 73 -14.05 31.53 -10.52
N SER A 74 -13.71 31.37 -9.25
CA SER A 74 -12.32 31.20 -8.84
C SER A 74 -12.21 30.39 -7.54
N PHE A 75 -12.56 29.10 -7.61
CA PHE A 75 -11.64 28.04 -7.20
C PHE A 75 -12.16 26.71 -7.77
N SER A 76 -11.57 26.30 -8.88
CA SER A 76 -11.66 24.93 -9.36
C SER A 76 -10.91 24.06 -8.35
N ALA A 77 -11.63 23.48 -7.38
CA ALA A 77 -11.18 22.24 -6.78
C ALA A 77 -11.11 21.22 -7.92
N THR A 78 -9.90 20.96 -8.40
CA THR A 78 -9.63 19.92 -9.38
C THR A 78 -10.29 18.63 -8.90
N GLY A 79 -11.25 18.11 -9.67
CA GLY A 79 -11.96 16.87 -9.39
C GLY A 79 -11.05 15.65 -9.51
N SER A 80 -10.05 15.54 -8.64
CA SER A 80 -9.28 14.32 -8.48
C SER A 80 -10.15 13.30 -7.76
N LYS A 81 -10.26 12.09 -8.31
CA LYS A 81 -10.87 10.93 -7.65
C LYS A 81 -10.30 10.84 -6.21
N PRO A 82 -11.12 10.59 -5.18
CA PRO A 82 -10.61 10.41 -3.83
C PRO A 82 -9.58 9.27 -3.82
N LEU A 83 -8.54 9.43 -3.00
CA LEU A 83 -7.53 8.40 -2.83
C LEU A 83 -8.18 7.10 -2.32
N GLY A 84 -7.78 6.00 -2.95
CA GLY A 84 -8.17 4.66 -2.57
C GLY A 84 -7.43 4.16 -1.32
N PRO A 85 -7.66 2.89 -0.95
CA PRO A 85 -6.97 2.25 0.16
C PRO A 85 -5.48 2.03 -0.13
N VAL A 86 -4.74 1.60 0.88
CA VAL A 86 -3.41 1.00 0.66
C VAL A 86 -3.61 -0.34 -0.02
N ILE A 87 -2.84 -0.63 -1.07
CA ILE A 87 -2.90 -1.92 -1.74
C ILE A 87 -1.74 -2.78 -1.27
N VAL A 88 -2.06 -3.97 -0.76
CA VAL A 88 -1.08 -5.00 -0.44
C VAL A 88 -1.02 -5.97 -1.61
N ILE A 89 0.15 -6.07 -2.25
CA ILE A 89 0.44 -7.09 -3.25
C ILE A 89 1.01 -8.30 -2.50
N ASP A 90 0.20 -9.34 -2.40
CA ASP A 90 0.54 -10.62 -1.79
C ASP A 90 1.31 -11.49 -2.79
N ASN A 91 2.55 -11.84 -2.45
CA ASN A 91 3.36 -12.76 -3.25
C ASN A 91 3.31 -14.18 -2.66
N TYR A 92 2.15 -14.61 -2.18
CA TYR A 92 1.90 -15.94 -1.61
C TYR A 92 2.75 -16.26 -0.38
N ASP A 93 2.91 -15.28 0.52
CA ASP A 93 3.68 -15.47 1.75
C ASP A 93 2.78 -15.65 2.98
N SER A 94 3.15 -16.60 3.86
CA SER A 94 2.39 -16.88 5.07
C SER A 94 2.39 -15.72 6.07
N PHE A 95 3.36 -14.81 5.99
CA PHE A 95 3.50 -13.66 6.89
C PHE A 95 2.81 -12.39 6.37
N THR A 96 2.28 -12.37 5.14
CA THR A 96 1.49 -11.25 4.61
C THR A 96 0.34 -10.87 5.55
N TYR A 97 -0.27 -11.85 6.22
CA TYR A 97 -1.33 -11.61 7.21
C TYR A 97 -0.86 -10.73 8.38
N ASN A 98 0.37 -10.90 8.86
CA ASN A 98 0.91 -10.12 9.97
C ASN A 98 1.15 -8.66 9.58
N LEU A 99 1.63 -8.41 8.34
CA LEU A 99 1.72 -7.05 7.79
C LEU A 99 0.34 -6.39 7.71
N CYS A 100 -0.65 -7.13 7.22
CA CYS A 100 -2.04 -6.68 7.16
C CYS A 100 -2.60 -6.38 8.55
N GLN A 101 -2.29 -7.21 9.55
CA GLN A 101 -2.69 -6.97 10.93
C GLN A 101 -2.09 -5.68 11.47
N TYR A 102 -0.80 -5.40 11.20
CA TYR A 102 -0.19 -4.12 11.58
C TYR A 102 -0.87 -2.93 10.90
N LEU A 103 -1.19 -3.02 9.61
CA LEU A 103 -1.96 -1.98 8.93
C LEU A 103 -3.32 -1.75 9.58
N GLY A 104 -4.06 -2.83 9.87
CA GLY A 104 -5.37 -2.77 10.51
C GLY A 104 -5.34 -2.18 11.92
N ASP A 105 -4.38 -2.61 12.75
CA ASP A 105 -4.18 -2.07 14.10
C ASP A 105 -3.86 -0.57 14.10
N LEU A 106 -3.22 -0.08 13.05
CA LEU A 106 -2.89 1.34 12.86
C LEU A 106 -4.04 2.13 12.20
N GLY A 107 -5.21 1.50 12.01
CA GLY A 107 -6.39 2.13 11.43
C GLY A 107 -6.31 2.35 9.91
N CYS A 108 -5.36 1.73 9.23
CA CYS A 108 -5.22 1.85 7.79
C CYS A 108 -6.29 1.01 7.07
N LYS A 109 -7.00 1.62 6.11
CA LYS A 109 -7.83 0.88 5.16
C LYS A 109 -6.94 0.29 4.07
N TYR A 110 -6.99 -1.02 3.89
CA TYR A 110 -6.21 -1.73 2.88
C TYR A 110 -7.05 -2.75 2.10
N GLU A 111 -6.63 -3.05 0.88
CA GLU A 111 -7.11 -4.17 0.06
C GLU A 111 -5.91 -5.06 -0.28
N VAL A 112 -6.12 -6.38 -0.32
CA VAL A 112 -5.07 -7.36 -0.62
C VAL A 112 -5.37 -8.01 -1.97
N TYR A 113 -4.37 -8.06 -2.84
CA TYR A 113 -4.43 -8.73 -4.13
C TYR A 113 -3.21 -9.62 -4.29
N ARG A 114 -3.40 -10.82 -4.83
CA ARG A 114 -2.25 -11.62 -5.24
C ARG A 114 -1.59 -11.00 -6.46
N ASN A 115 -0.30 -11.25 -6.60
CA ASN A 115 0.53 -10.66 -7.66
C ASN A 115 0.13 -11.05 -9.09
N ASP A 116 -0.78 -12.01 -9.26
CA ASP A 116 -1.31 -12.52 -10.52
C ASP A 116 -2.84 -12.36 -10.65
N GLU A 117 -3.53 -11.85 -9.62
CA GLU A 117 -4.99 -11.70 -9.57
C GLU A 117 -5.48 -10.29 -10.00
N ILE A 118 -4.56 -9.34 -10.21
CA ILE A 118 -4.87 -7.98 -10.64
C ILE A 118 -3.83 -7.48 -11.65
N THR A 119 -4.28 -6.71 -12.64
CA THR A 119 -3.41 -6.06 -13.62
C THR A 119 -2.91 -4.70 -13.13
N ILE A 120 -1.83 -4.19 -13.74
CA ILE A 120 -1.30 -2.87 -13.40
C ILE A 120 -2.27 -1.74 -13.76
N GLU A 121 -3.08 -1.92 -14.81
CA GLU A 121 -4.15 -1.02 -15.21
C GLU A 121 -5.27 -0.95 -14.16
N GLU A 122 -5.76 -2.10 -13.71
CA GLU A 122 -6.77 -2.16 -12.63
C GLU A 122 -6.22 -1.56 -11.33
N LEU A 123 -4.94 -1.78 -11.03
CA LEU A 123 -4.29 -1.19 -9.87
C LEU A 123 -4.23 0.35 -9.97
N LYS A 124 -3.96 0.91 -11.15
CA LYS A 124 -4.05 2.37 -11.40
C LYS A 124 -5.46 2.89 -11.20
N GLU A 125 -6.46 2.16 -11.71
CA GLU A 125 -7.87 2.56 -11.58
C GLU A 125 -8.34 2.62 -10.13
N LYS A 126 -7.77 1.79 -9.25
CA LYS A 126 -8.03 1.84 -7.79
C LYS A 126 -7.54 3.12 -7.12
N ASN A 127 -6.66 3.89 -7.77
CA ASN A 127 -6.10 5.13 -7.24
C ASN A 127 -5.47 4.95 -5.85
N PRO A 128 -4.55 3.99 -5.66
CA PRO A 128 -4.04 3.61 -4.34
C PRO A 128 -3.29 4.77 -3.67
N ARG A 129 -3.52 4.96 -2.38
CA ARG A 129 -2.75 5.96 -1.60
C ARG A 129 -1.33 5.47 -1.26
N GLY A 130 -1.10 4.17 -1.29
CA GLY A 130 0.19 3.55 -1.06
C GLY A 130 0.15 2.08 -1.46
N ILE A 131 1.31 1.50 -1.76
CA ILE A 131 1.44 0.10 -2.15
C ILE A 131 2.43 -0.57 -1.21
N LEU A 132 2.03 -1.68 -0.61
CA LEU A 132 2.90 -2.56 0.15
C LEU A 132 3.13 -3.83 -0.66
N ILE A 133 4.38 -4.14 -0.97
CA ILE A 133 4.77 -5.37 -1.66
C ILE A 133 5.30 -6.33 -0.60
N SER A 134 4.55 -7.39 -0.37
CA SER A 134 4.85 -8.40 0.65
C SER A 134 6.08 -9.26 0.30
N PRO A 135 6.63 -9.99 1.28
CA PRO A 135 7.56 -11.10 1.02
C PRO A 135 6.93 -12.17 0.12
N GLY A 136 7.75 -13.10 -0.36
CA GLY A 136 7.28 -14.27 -1.10
C GLY A 136 8.40 -15.28 -1.35
N PRO A 137 8.04 -16.52 -1.71
CA PRO A 137 9.01 -17.49 -2.20
C PRO A 137 9.44 -17.14 -3.63
N GLY A 138 10.54 -17.77 -4.09
CA GLY A 138 11.00 -17.65 -5.48
C GLY A 138 11.95 -16.49 -5.72
N THR A 139 11.95 -15.97 -6.94
CA THR A 139 12.77 -14.84 -7.36
C THR A 139 11.88 -13.66 -7.80
N PRO A 140 12.41 -12.43 -7.90
CA PRO A 140 11.60 -11.29 -8.33
C PRO A 140 10.98 -11.44 -9.72
N GLN A 141 11.56 -12.26 -10.61
CA GLN A 141 10.97 -12.56 -11.93
C GLN A 141 9.62 -13.28 -11.81
N ASP A 142 9.40 -14.02 -10.72
CA ASP A 142 8.16 -14.74 -10.45
C ASP A 142 7.11 -13.85 -9.75
N SER A 143 7.44 -12.60 -9.41
CA SER A 143 6.64 -11.73 -8.54
C SER A 143 5.47 -11.01 -9.24
N GLY A 144 5.10 -11.45 -10.45
CA GLY A 144 3.97 -10.92 -11.21
C GLY A 144 4.01 -9.39 -11.37
N ILE A 145 2.94 -8.71 -10.95
CA ILE A 145 2.84 -7.25 -11.05
C ILE A 145 3.74 -6.47 -10.08
N SER A 146 4.44 -7.12 -9.14
CA SER A 146 5.24 -6.43 -8.12
C SER A 146 6.34 -5.57 -8.74
N LEU A 147 7.12 -6.14 -9.66
CA LEU A 147 8.18 -5.41 -10.38
C LEU A 147 7.59 -4.27 -11.23
N GLN A 148 6.49 -4.53 -11.94
CA GLN A 148 5.80 -3.51 -12.73
C GLN A 148 5.26 -2.37 -11.87
N SER A 149 4.77 -2.66 -10.66
CA SER A 149 4.27 -1.67 -9.72
C SER A 149 5.38 -0.72 -9.28
N VAL A 150 6.58 -1.23 -9.01
CA VAL A 150 7.74 -0.39 -8.69
C VAL A 150 8.06 0.58 -9.84
N LEU A 151 8.16 0.07 -11.06
CA LEU A 151 8.52 0.87 -12.24
C LEU A 151 7.46 1.89 -12.63
N GLN A 152 6.19 1.47 -12.65
CA GLN A 152 5.11 2.28 -13.23
C GLN A 152 4.39 3.16 -12.22
N LEU A 153 4.35 2.77 -10.94
CA LEU A 153 3.61 3.49 -9.90
C LEU A 153 4.51 4.17 -8.88
N GLY A 154 5.76 3.72 -8.71
CA GLY A 154 6.70 4.30 -7.76
C GLY A 154 7.06 5.77 -8.05
N VAL A 155 6.76 6.27 -9.24
CA VAL A 155 6.93 7.70 -9.57
C VAL A 155 5.95 8.57 -8.77
N ASP A 156 4.73 8.07 -8.56
CA ASP A 156 3.58 8.84 -8.06
C ASP A 156 3.05 8.35 -6.71
N VAL A 157 3.19 7.05 -6.42
CA VAL A 157 2.57 6.38 -5.28
C VAL A 157 3.66 5.89 -4.31
N PRO A 158 3.53 6.13 -2.99
CA PRO A 158 4.39 5.54 -1.95
C PRO A 158 4.44 4.01 -2.07
N ILE A 159 5.64 3.44 -2.11
CA ILE A 159 5.85 1.98 -2.18
C ILE A 159 6.71 1.54 -1.03
N PHE A 160 6.27 0.50 -0.33
CA PHE A 160 7.04 -0.22 0.68
C PHE A 160 7.24 -1.68 0.27
N GLY A 161 8.46 -2.06 -0.09
CA GLY A 161 8.83 -3.44 -0.39
C GLY A 161 9.45 -4.17 0.81
N VAL A 162 8.96 -5.37 1.13
CA VAL A 162 9.50 -6.22 2.19
C VAL A 162 10.10 -7.50 1.60
N CYS A 163 11.34 -7.82 1.97
CA CYS A 163 12.08 -9.00 1.52
C CYS A 163 12.09 -9.13 -0.01
N MET A 164 11.25 -9.98 -0.60
CA MET A 164 11.10 -10.08 -2.05
C MET A 164 10.64 -8.75 -2.67
N GLY A 165 9.82 -7.94 -1.98
CA GLY A 165 9.45 -6.61 -2.44
C GLY A 165 10.67 -5.67 -2.60
N LEU A 166 11.64 -5.71 -1.68
CA LEU A 166 12.90 -4.98 -1.85
C LEU A 166 13.71 -5.53 -3.03
N GLN A 167 13.72 -6.84 -3.23
CA GLN A 167 14.46 -7.47 -4.34
C GLN A 167 13.85 -7.08 -5.68
N CYS A 168 12.52 -7.00 -5.79
CA CYS A 168 11.81 -6.46 -6.95
C CYS A 168 12.24 -5.02 -7.25
N MET A 169 12.45 -4.20 -6.21
CA MET A 169 12.95 -2.84 -6.40
C MET A 169 14.39 -2.80 -6.90
N GLY A 170 15.28 -3.61 -6.33
CA GLY A 170 16.66 -3.73 -6.82
C GLY A 170 16.71 -4.11 -8.30
N GLU A 171 15.92 -5.11 -8.67
CA GLU A 171 15.85 -5.61 -10.04
C GLU A 171 15.18 -4.64 -11.02
N ALA A 172 14.08 -4.00 -10.61
CA ALA A 172 13.39 -2.99 -11.40
C ALA A 172 14.34 -1.89 -11.90
N TYR A 173 15.30 -1.48 -11.06
CA TYR A 173 16.27 -0.45 -11.40
C TYR A 173 17.59 -0.99 -11.96
N GLY A 174 17.65 -2.28 -12.32
CA GLY A 174 18.78 -2.89 -13.04
C GLY A 174 19.85 -3.56 -12.17
N GLY A 175 19.60 -3.73 -10.87
CA GLY A 175 20.47 -4.52 -10.00
C GLY A 175 20.24 -6.01 -10.10
N ASN A 176 21.28 -6.82 -9.88
CA ASN A 176 21.09 -8.27 -9.82
C ASN A 176 20.64 -8.72 -8.43
N VAL A 177 19.84 -9.78 -8.40
CA VAL A 177 19.46 -10.49 -7.19
C VAL A 177 20.16 -11.84 -7.17
N VAL A 178 21.04 -12.04 -6.20
CA VAL A 178 21.94 -13.19 -6.09
C VAL A 178 21.71 -13.95 -4.80
N ARG A 179 22.24 -15.17 -4.70
CA ARG A 179 22.22 -15.94 -3.44
C ARG A 179 23.02 -15.19 -2.37
N ALA A 180 22.49 -15.20 -1.15
CA ALA A 180 23.16 -14.59 -0.01
C ALA A 180 24.55 -15.25 0.21
N PRO A 181 25.64 -14.49 0.42
CA PRO A 181 27.00 -15.02 0.52
C PRO A 181 27.17 -16.09 1.61
N ASN A 182 26.47 -15.92 2.74
CA ASN A 182 26.54 -16.80 3.90
C ASN A 182 25.43 -17.88 3.92
N GLY A 183 24.78 -18.11 2.78
CA GLY A 183 23.68 -19.06 2.65
C GLY A 183 22.35 -18.56 3.24
N VAL A 184 21.41 -19.49 3.35
CA VAL A 184 20.05 -19.21 3.83
C VAL A 184 20.08 -18.90 5.32
N VAL A 185 19.55 -17.73 5.70
CA VAL A 185 19.35 -17.36 7.10
C VAL A 185 17.89 -17.55 7.41
N HIS A 186 17.53 -18.57 8.21
CA HIS A 186 16.15 -18.78 8.68
C HIS A 186 16.07 -18.50 10.18
N GLY A 187 15.19 -17.58 10.57
CA GLY A 187 14.79 -17.38 11.96
C GLY A 187 15.92 -16.88 12.88
N LYS A 188 16.92 -16.20 12.32
CA LYS A 188 17.97 -15.54 13.11
C LYS A 188 17.68 -14.04 13.20
N SER A 189 17.88 -13.49 14.39
CA SER A 189 18.01 -12.05 14.58
C SER A 189 19.36 -11.60 14.00
N SER A 190 19.40 -10.42 13.39
CA SER A 190 20.63 -9.77 12.96
C SER A 190 20.60 -8.32 13.40
N SER A 191 21.76 -7.82 13.82
CA SER A 191 21.99 -6.41 14.09
C SER A 191 22.01 -5.64 12.77
N VAL A 192 21.06 -4.73 12.59
CA VAL A 192 20.94 -3.90 11.39
C VAL A 192 21.23 -2.46 11.75
N HIS A 193 22.22 -1.88 11.07
CA HIS A 193 22.53 -0.46 11.11
C HIS A 193 21.74 0.27 10.02
N TYR A 194 21.43 1.54 10.25
CA TYR A 194 20.81 2.36 9.23
C TYR A 194 21.26 3.81 9.27
N ASP A 195 21.16 4.49 8.12
CA ASP A 195 21.32 5.93 7.98
C ASP A 195 20.37 6.45 6.89
N GLU A 196 19.39 7.26 7.30
CA GLU A 196 18.43 7.92 6.40
C GLU A 196 18.77 9.39 6.14
N LYS A 197 19.92 9.87 6.63
CA LYS A 197 20.46 11.24 6.46
C LYS A 197 19.52 12.35 6.95
N GLY A 198 18.70 12.05 7.96
CA GLY A 198 17.70 12.97 8.50
C GLY A 198 16.47 13.17 7.60
N GLU A 199 16.36 12.45 6.48
CA GLU A 199 15.16 12.44 5.65
C GLU A 199 14.09 11.52 6.25
N PRO A 200 12.79 11.74 5.98
CA PRO A 200 11.75 10.80 6.33
C PRO A 200 12.01 9.43 5.71
N GLY A 201 11.85 8.37 6.50
CA GLY A 201 12.03 7.01 6.00
C GLY A 201 11.45 5.95 6.91
N LEU A 202 11.49 4.72 6.41
CA LEU A 202 10.94 3.53 7.06
C LEU A 202 11.60 3.26 8.41
N LEU A 203 12.88 3.60 8.56
CA LEU A 203 13.71 3.29 9.73
C LEU A 203 13.82 4.47 10.68
N ALA A 204 13.04 5.53 10.45
CA ALA A 204 13.07 6.73 11.26
C ALA A 204 12.80 6.42 12.74
N LYS A 205 13.67 6.94 13.61
CA LYS A 205 13.63 6.86 15.07
C LYS A 205 13.74 5.45 15.66
N LEU A 206 14.16 4.44 14.89
CA LEU A 206 14.47 3.11 15.45
C LEU A 206 15.75 3.16 16.29
N SER A 207 16.00 2.09 17.05
CA SER A 207 17.32 1.86 17.65
C SER A 207 18.38 1.70 16.54
N ASN A 208 19.62 2.14 16.77
CA ASN A 208 20.69 2.00 15.77
C ASN A 208 21.98 1.46 16.44
N PRO A 209 22.33 0.18 16.22
CA PRO A 209 21.59 -0.80 15.43
C PRO A 209 20.28 -1.26 16.09
N PHE A 210 19.39 -1.87 15.31
CA PHE A 210 18.20 -2.58 15.81
C PHE A 210 18.25 -4.07 15.44
N GLU A 211 17.47 -4.87 16.15
CA GLU A 211 17.30 -6.29 15.84
C GLU A 211 16.24 -6.51 14.76
N ALA A 212 16.59 -7.30 13.74
CA ALA A 212 15.70 -7.64 12.64
C ALA A 212 15.74 -9.12 12.26
N ALA A 213 14.56 -9.67 11.97
CA ALA A 213 14.38 -11.06 11.56
C ALA A 213 14.73 -11.27 10.08
N ARG A 214 15.58 -12.25 9.81
CA ARG A 214 15.98 -12.62 8.44
C ARG A 214 15.50 -14.03 8.07
N TYR A 215 14.89 -14.14 6.90
CA TYR A 215 14.41 -15.40 6.31
C TYR A 215 14.83 -15.59 4.83
N HIS A 216 15.59 -14.64 4.28
CA HIS A 216 15.85 -14.58 2.84
C HIS A 216 17.05 -15.43 2.41
N SER A 217 16.92 -16.02 1.23
CA SER A 217 17.98 -16.77 0.56
C SER A 217 18.65 -15.99 -0.58
N LEU A 218 18.04 -14.87 -0.96
CA LEU A 218 18.48 -13.97 -2.02
C LEU A 218 18.71 -12.56 -1.44
N VAL A 219 19.56 -11.79 -2.10
CA VAL A 219 19.89 -10.40 -1.77
C VAL A 219 20.20 -9.62 -3.03
N ILE A 220 20.07 -8.30 -2.96
CA ILE A 220 20.61 -7.42 -4.01
C ILE A 220 22.15 -7.53 -3.97
N ASP A 221 22.74 -7.78 -5.13
CA ASP A 221 24.18 -7.80 -5.31
C ASP A 221 24.77 -6.39 -5.19
N LYS A 222 25.85 -6.26 -4.41
CA LYS A 222 26.52 -4.98 -4.19
C LYS A 222 27.25 -4.50 -5.43
N GLU A 223 27.85 -5.42 -6.19
CA GLU A 223 28.68 -5.09 -7.35
C GLU A 223 27.84 -4.52 -8.50
N THR A 224 26.59 -4.95 -8.58
CA THR A 224 25.62 -4.48 -9.59
C THR A 224 24.56 -3.57 -9.00
N PHE A 225 24.75 -3.06 -7.78
CA PHE A 225 23.78 -2.18 -7.15
C PHE A 225 23.54 -0.92 -8.00
N PRO A 226 22.28 -0.60 -8.37
CA PRO A 226 21.96 0.48 -9.30
C PRO A 226 22.02 1.83 -8.59
N SER A 227 23.24 2.28 -8.32
CA SER A 227 23.52 3.43 -7.47
C SER A 227 23.07 4.77 -8.05
N GLU A 228 22.72 4.85 -9.33
CA GLU A 228 22.14 6.04 -9.95
C GLU A 228 20.67 6.26 -9.56
N GLU A 229 19.93 5.17 -9.30
CA GLU A 229 18.49 5.22 -8.99
C GLU A 229 18.23 5.01 -7.50
N LEU A 230 19.02 4.14 -6.86
CA LEU A 230 18.84 3.73 -5.47
C LEU A 230 20.00 4.21 -4.57
N GLU A 231 19.66 4.42 -3.31
CA GLU A 231 20.64 4.54 -2.21
C GLU A 231 20.38 3.46 -1.16
N ILE A 232 21.45 2.97 -0.55
CA ILE A 232 21.38 2.03 0.58
C ILE A 232 21.05 2.82 1.84
N THR A 233 20.04 2.39 2.58
CA THR A 233 19.62 3.02 3.86
C THR A 233 19.88 2.15 5.07
N ALA A 234 20.07 0.84 4.91
CA ALA A 234 20.42 -0.06 6.00
C ALA A 234 21.33 -1.20 5.57
N TRP A 235 22.15 -1.69 6.51
CA TRP A 235 23.09 -2.78 6.29
C TRP A 235 23.41 -3.56 7.59
N THR A 236 23.89 -4.80 7.46
CA THR A 236 24.47 -5.57 8.57
C THR A 236 25.99 -5.34 8.70
N ASP A 237 26.63 -5.86 9.75
CA ASP A 237 28.07 -5.71 9.98
C ASP A 237 28.95 -6.28 8.85
N ASP A 238 28.50 -7.33 8.15
CA ASP A 238 29.14 -7.87 6.93
C ASP A 238 28.77 -7.06 5.66
N GLY A 239 28.11 -5.92 5.87
CA GLY A 239 27.70 -4.94 4.87
C GLY A 239 26.52 -5.37 4.00
N LEU A 240 25.83 -6.48 4.29
CA LEU A 240 24.70 -6.95 3.47
C LEU A 240 23.62 -5.85 3.39
N ILE A 241 23.10 -5.58 2.19
CA ILE A 241 22.08 -4.55 1.99
C ILE A 241 20.79 -4.98 2.69
N MET A 242 20.35 -4.17 3.65
CA MET A 242 19.14 -4.42 4.46
C MET A 242 18.01 -3.42 4.21
N GLY A 243 18.31 -2.28 3.60
CA GLY A 243 17.32 -1.27 3.27
C GLY A 243 17.77 -0.42 2.10
N ILE A 244 16.81 0.01 1.28
CA ILE A 244 17.04 0.86 0.12
C ILE A 244 15.97 1.95 0.03
N ARG A 245 16.33 3.04 -0.62
CA ARG A 245 15.42 4.13 -0.99
C ARG A 245 15.73 4.61 -2.39
N HIS A 246 14.70 4.92 -3.16
CA HIS A 246 14.89 5.57 -4.46
C HIS A 246 15.33 7.03 -4.26
N ARG A 247 16.39 7.45 -4.97
CA ARG A 247 16.98 8.79 -4.86
C ARG A 247 16.05 9.93 -5.27
N LYS A 248 15.25 9.75 -6.32
CA LYS A 248 14.33 10.79 -6.81
C LYS A 248 12.96 10.67 -6.15
N HIS A 249 12.42 9.46 -6.14
CA HIS A 249 11.10 9.17 -5.56
C HIS A 249 11.26 8.64 -4.13
N LYS A 250 11.62 9.54 -3.20
CA LYS A 250 11.98 9.19 -1.80
C LYS A 250 10.93 8.41 -1.01
N HIS A 251 9.67 8.39 -1.47
CA HIS A 251 8.57 7.60 -0.89
C HIS A 251 8.57 6.13 -1.34
N VAL A 252 9.49 5.74 -2.23
CA VAL A 252 9.72 4.36 -2.66
C VAL A 252 10.90 3.81 -1.86
N GLN A 253 10.60 2.92 -0.92
CA GLN A 253 11.56 2.37 0.02
C GLN A 253 11.32 0.88 0.23
N GLY A 254 12.36 0.15 0.63
CA GLY A 254 12.22 -1.27 0.93
C GLY A 254 13.19 -1.74 1.99
N VAL A 255 12.88 -2.89 2.60
CA VAL A 255 13.73 -3.57 3.58
C VAL A 255 13.87 -5.05 3.25
N GLN A 256 15.03 -5.64 3.56
CA GLN A 256 15.35 -7.03 3.22
C GLN A 256 14.92 -8.01 4.33
N PHE A 257 14.77 -7.51 5.56
CA PHE A 257 14.31 -8.24 6.73
C PHE A 257 12.77 -8.18 6.86
N HIS A 258 12.22 -8.88 7.85
CA HIS A 258 10.78 -9.04 8.05
C HIS A 258 10.30 -8.23 9.26
N PRO A 259 9.76 -7.00 9.07
CA PRO A 259 9.20 -6.21 10.17
C PRO A 259 7.99 -6.89 10.84
N GLU A 260 7.28 -7.76 10.14
CA GLU A 260 6.12 -8.49 10.65
C GLU A 260 6.47 -9.70 11.52
N SER A 261 7.75 -10.06 11.61
CA SER A 261 8.20 -11.13 12.50
C SER A 261 8.24 -10.66 13.95
N ILE A 262 7.87 -11.55 14.87
CA ILE A 262 8.01 -11.35 16.32
C ILE A 262 9.48 -11.11 16.75
N ILE A 263 10.44 -11.54 15.93
CA ILE A 263 11.89 -11.36 16.14
C ILE A 263 12.34 -9.93 15.76
N THR A 264 11.45 -9.10 15.19
CA THR A 264 11.71 -7.68 14.90
C THR A 264 10.86 -6.81 15.83
N PRO A 265 11.33 -6.46 17.06
CA PRO A 265 10.48 -5.81 18.07
C PRO A 265 9.91 -4.46 17.63
N GLU A 266 10.67 -3.70 16.84
CA GLU A 266 10.25 -2.39 16.33
C GLU A 266 9.53 -2.46 14.97
N GLY A 267 9.14 -3.66 14.53
CA GLY A 267 8.57 -3.88 13.20
C GLY A 267 7.26 -3.13 12.92
N LYS A 268 6.37 -3.04 13.91
CA LYS A 268 5.12 -2.26 13.78
C LYS A 268 5.39 -0.76 13.57
N LYS A 269 6.48 -0.24 14.15
CA LYS A 269 6.90 1.17 13.96
C LYS A 269 7.40 1.43 12.55
N ILE A 270 8.01 0.44 11.89
CA ILE A 270 8.38 0.51 10.47
C ILE A 270 7.13 0.65 9.60
N VAL A 271 6.09 -0.15 9.85
CA VAL A 271 4.80 -0.03 9.14
C VAL A 271 4.14 1.32 9.42
N GLN A 272 4.19 1.82 10.66
CA GLN A 272 3.73 3.18 10.97
C GLN A 272 4.49 4.25 10.19
N ASN A 273 5.81 4.13 10.07
CA ASN A 273 6.63 5.07 9.30
C ASN A 273 6.25 5.07 7.82
N PHE A 274 5.89 3.91 7.25
CA PHE A 274 5.32 3.84 5.90
C PHE A 274 4.01 4.62 5.77
N LEU A 275 3.09 4.49 6.73
CA LEU A 275 1.85 5.28 6.72
C LEU A 275 2.13 6.79 6.81
N ASN A 276 3.11 7.19 7.62
CA ASN A 276 3.54 8.59 7.71
C ASN A 276 4.12 9.10 6.37
N LEU A 277 4.84 8.25 5.61
CA LEU A 277 5.31 8.60 4.26
C LEU A 277 4.13 8.82 3.30
N ILE A 278 3.09 8.01 3.41
CA ILE A 278 1.84 8.19 2.65
C ILE A 278 1.19 9.52 3.00
N ASP A 279 1.01 9.81 4.28
CA ASP A 279 0.36 11.05 4.72
C ASP A 279 1.11 12.29 4.24
N ARG A 280 2.44 12.27 4.30
CA ARG A 280 3.31 13.33 3.76
C ARG A 280 3.20 13.48 2.25
N LYS A 281 3.16 12.37 1.49
CA LYS A 281 3.07 12.42 0.01
C LYS A 281 1.78 13.09 -0.45
N TRP A 282 0.70 12.90 0.30
CA TRP A 282 -0.63 13.38 -0.05
C TRP A 282 -1.07 14.59 0.78
N ASN A 283 -0.17 15.18 1.57
CA ASN A 283 -0.43 16.31 2.49
C ASN A 283 -1.66 16.09 3.38
N LEU A 284 -1.89 14.86 3.82
CA LEU A 284 -3.10 14.51 4.58
C LEU A 284 -3.08 15.06 6.01
N GLU A 285 -1.92 15.47 6.52
CA GLU A 285 -1.75 16.14 7.81
C GLU A 285 -2.37 17.57 7.82
N GLU A 286 -2.39 18.29 6.69
CA GLU A 286 -2.95 19.65 6.59
C GLU A 286 -4.48 19.65 6.43
N VAL A 287 -5.05 18.60 5.81
CA VAL A 287 -6.49 18.54 5.49
C VAL A 287 -7.36 18.35 6.74
N GLN A 288 -6.85 17.71 7.78
CA GLN A 288 -7.58 17.53 9.03
C GLN A 288 -7.68 18.81 9.87
N GLN A 289 -6.74 19.74 9.75
CA GLN A 289 -6.76 20.97 10.55
C GLN A 289 -7.76 22.01 10.00
N VAL A 290 -8.00 22.01 8.68
CA VAL A 290 -8.95 22.91 8.02
C VAL A 290 -10.40 22.41 8.11
N ALA A 291 -10.61 21.10 8.24
CA ALA A 291 -11.97 20.53 8.34
C ALA A 291 -12.65 20.76 9.71
N TYR A 292 -11.90 21.22 10.72
CA TYR A 292 -12.38 21.47 12.08
C TYR A 292 -12.22 22.94 12.53
N SER A 293 -11.83 23.84 11.64
CA SER A 293 -11.73 25.30 11.86
C SER A 293 -12.82 26.05 11.12
#